data_AF-A0A512IT18-F1
#
_entry.id   AF-A0A512IT18-F1
#
_cell.length_a   1.000
_cell.length_b   1.000
_cell.length_c   1.000
_cell.angle_alpha   90.00
_cell.angle_beta   90.00
_cell.angle_gamma   90.00
#
_symmetry.space_group_name_H-M   'P 1'
#
loop_
_entity.id
_entity.type
_entity.pdbx_description
1 polymer ?
#
loop_
_entity_poly.entity_id
_entity_poly.type
_entity_poly.pdbx_seq_one_letter_code
_entity_poly.pdbx_strand_id
1 'polypeptide(L)'
;MSPPLLWIAALCALLPPLGVAVAAALRGGLAQRFAASQLATTVAIFSLVLTTFAIDQPSSIDLAITLALLGLPGSLLVAVFVERWL
;
A
#
# COMPACT_ATOMS: atom_id res chain seq x y z
N MET A 1 14.93 -18.05 -12.73
CA MET A 1 13.70 -17.80 -11.96
C MET A 1 14.04 -18.00 -10.49
N SER A 2 13.88 -16.97 -9.65
CA SER A 2 14.02 -17.11 -8.19
C SER A 2 12.95 -18.08 -7.67
N PRO A 3 13.25 -18.92 -6.67
CA PRO A 3 12.27 -19.87 -6.13
C PRO A 3 11.07 -19.13 -5.51
N PRO A 4 9.84 -19.64 -5.68
CA PRO A 4 8.61 -19.00 -5.20
C PRO A 4 8.61 -18.77 -3.67
N LEU A 5 9.35 -19.61 -2.94
CA LEU A 5 9.57 -19.48 -1.49
C LEU A 5 10.19 -18.14 -1.09
N LEU A 6 11.09 -17.55 -1.89
CA LEU A 6 11.69 -16.25 -1.58
C LEU A 6 10.65 -15.12 -1.70
N TRP A 7 9.77 -15.19 -2.69
CA TRP A 7 8.72 -14.20 -2.90
C TRP A 7 7.65 -14.28 -1.80
N ILE A 8 7.28 -15.49 -1.39
CA ILE A 8 6.38 -15.71 -0.25
C ILE A 8 7.02 -15.19 1.04
N ALA A 9 8.31 -15.45 1.28
CA ALA A 9 9.01 -14.92 2.43
C ALA A 9 9.03 -13.38 2.43
N ALA A 10 9.26 -12.76 1.26
CA ALA A 10 9.19 -11.30 1.11
C ALA A 10 7.78 -10.74 1.38
N LEU A 11 6.73 -11.42 0.92
CA LEU A 11 5.33 -11.07 1.25
C LEU A 11 5.07 -11.14 2.75
N CYS A 12 5.52 -12.22 3.41
CA CYS A 12 5.39 -12.36 4.85
C CYS A 12 6.16 -11.26 5.60
N ALA A 13 7.33 -10.84 5.10
CA ALA A 13 8.11 -9.75 5.70
C ALA A 13 7.43 -8.38 5.58
N LEU A 14 6.51 -8.19 4.64
CA LEU A 14 5.72 -6.95 4.50
C LEU A 14 4.44 -6.93 5.36
N LEU A 15 4.02 -8.06 5.94
CA LEU A 15 2.85 -8.09 6.83
C LEU A 15 3.03 -7.24 8.10
N PRO A 16 4.17 -7.28 8.82
CA PRO A 16 4.37 -6.43 9.98
C PRO A 16 4.27 -4.92 9.69
N PRO A 17 5.01 -4.34 8.70
CA PRO A 17 4.90 -2.91 8.41
C PRO A 17 3.49 -2.53 7.91
N LEU A 18 2.81 -3.40 7.16
CA LEU A 18 1.41 -3.18 6.77
C LEU A 18 0.49 -3.11 8.00
N GLY A 19 0.63 -4.06 8.93
CA GLY A 19 -0.15 -4.10 10.16
C GLY A 19 0.06 -2.86 11.03
N VAL A 20 1.30 -2.41 11.19
CA VAL A 20 1.63 -1.19 11.94
C VAL A 20 1.04 0.05 11.26
N ALA A 21 1.18 0.17 9.94
CA ALA A 21 0.63 1.30 9.18
C ALA A 21 -0.91 1.35 9.27
N VAL A 22 -1.59 0.21 9.14
CA VAL A 22 -3.05 0.12 9.29
C VAL A 22 -3.48 0.50 10.71
N ALA A 23 -2.78 -0.01 11.74
CA ALA A 23 -3.07 0.35 13.12
C ALA A 23 -2.92 1.85 13.39
N ALA A 24 -1.87 2.48 12.83
CA ALA A 24 -1.65 3.92 12.94
C ALA A 24 -2.70 4.74 12.17
N ALA A 25 -3.13 4.28 11.00
CA ALA A 25 -4.18 4.92 10.21
C ALA A 25 -5.55 4.95 10.93
N LEU A 26 -5.79 3.99 11.83
CA LEU A 26 -7.02 3.92 12.61
C LEU A 26 -6.98 4.72 13.92
N ARG A 27 -5.79 4.96 14.51
CA ARG A 27 -5.65 5.50 15.88
C ARG A 27 -5.01 6.89 16.00
N GLY A 28 -4.35 7.40 14.96
CA GLY A 28 -3.59 8.67 15.02
C GLY A 28 -4.43 9.96 14.95
N GLY A 29 -3.76 11.11 15.05
CA GLY A 29 -4.34 12.41 14.65
C GLY A 29 -4.49 12.53 13.13
N LEU A 30 -5.20 13.54 12.61
CA LEU A 30 -5.59 13.63 11.18
C LEU A 30 -4.39 13.50 10.22
N ALA A 31 -3.32 14.27 10.42
CA ALA A 31 -2.12 14.20 9.60
C ALA A 31 -1.40 12.85 9.72
N GLN A 32 -1.34 12.28 10.93
CA GLN A 32 -0.72 10.97 11.16
C GLN A 32 -1.52 9.85 10.48
N ARG A 33 -2.86 9.91 10.52
CA ARG A 33 -3.73 8.94 9.86
C ARG A 33 -3.56 8.97 8.36
N PHE A 34 -3.42 10.17 7.78
CA PHE A 34 -3.16 10.35 6.36
C PHE A 34 -1.79 9.80 5.94
N ALA A 35 -0.72 10.14 6.66
CA ALA A 35 0.61 9.60 6.39
C ALA A 35 0.63 8.06 6.52
N ALA A 36 -0.03 7.52 7.54
CA ALA A 36 -0.15 6.09 7.76
C ALA A 36 -0.97 5.39 6.67
N SER A 37 -2.05 6.00 6.16
CA SER A 37 -2.82 5.44 5.04
C SER A 37 -2.03 5.44 3.74
N GLN A 38 -1.20 6.47 3.50
CA GLN A 38 -0.30 6.49 2.35
C GLN A 38 0.73 5.35 2.43
N LEU A 39 1.37 5.18 3.59
CA LEU A 39 2.31 4.09 3.82
C LEU A 39 1.66 2.71 3.65
N ALA A 40 0.48 2.52 4.25
CA ALA A 40 -0.28 1.26 4.12
C ALA A 40 -0.61 0.95 2.66
N THR A 41 -1.02 1.96 1.89
CA THR A 41 -1.32 1.83 0.46
C THR A 41 -0.07 1.45 -0.33
N THR A 42 1.07 2.11 -0.10
CA THR A 42 2.34 1.77 -0.75
C THR A 42 2.78 0.34 -0.44
N VAL A 43 2.71 -0.08 0.82
CA VAL A 43 3.05 -1.46 1.21
C VAL A 43 2.09 -2.46 0.57
N ALA A 44 0.80 -2.17 0.48
CA ALA A 44 -0.18 -3.02 -0.19
C ALA A 44 0.11 -3.16 -1.70
N ILE A 45 0.52 -2.08 -2.38
CA ILE A 45 0.94 -2.12 -3.78
C ILE A 45 2.16 -3.03 -3.95
N PHE A 46 3.18 -2.90 -3.10
CA PHE A 46 4.34 -3.80 -3.16
C PHE A 46 3.96 -5.25 -2.90
N SER A 47 3.05 -5.52 -1.97
CA SER A 47 2.52 -6.86 -1.76
C SER A 47 1.80 -7.40 -3.01
N LEU A 48 1.01 -6.59 -3.72
CA LEU A 48 0.40 -7.00 -4.99
C LEU A 48 1.44 -7.33 -6.07
N VAL A 49 2.50 -6.52 -6.18
CA VAL A 49 3.61 -6.79 -7.09
C VAL A 49 4.28 -8.11 -6.74
N LEU A 50 4.63 -8.35 -5.47
CA LEU A 50 5.27 -9.60 -5.06
C LEU A 50 4.35 -10.81 -5.26
N THR A 51 3.04 -10.64 -5.13
CA THR A 51 2.05 -11.68 -5.40
C THR A 51 2.09 -12.14 -6.85
N THR A 52 2.39 -11.23 -7.81
CA THR A 52 2.57 -11.59 -9.23
C THR A 52 3.67 -12.64 -9.40
N PHE A 53 4.76 -12.53 -8.65
CA PHE A 53 5.90 -13.46 -8.71
C PHE A 53 5.69 -14.73 -7.87
N ALA A 54 4.90 -14.64 -6.80
CA ALA A 54 4.63 -15.76 -5.91
C ALA A 54 3.57 -16.74 -6.48
N ILE A 55 2.54 -16.22 -7.15
CA ILE A 55 1.40 -17.00 -7.67
C ILE A 55 1.45 -17.13 -9.21
N ASP A 56 2.36 -16.42 -9.87
CA ASP A 56 2.51 -16.39 -11.33
C ASP A 56 1.23 -15.95 -12.06
N GLN A 57 0.46 -15.06 -11.40
CA GLN A 57 -0.80 -14.54 -11.91
C GLN A 57 -0.62 -13.12 -12.49
N PRO A 58 -0.59 -12.97 -13.83
CA PRO A 58 -0.26 -11.69 -14.47
C PRO A 58 -1.29 -10.59 -14.21
N SER A 59 -2.56 -10.92 -13.96
CA SER A 59 -3.61 -9.92 -13.71
C SER A 59 -3.40 -9.10 -12.42
N SER A 60 -2.56 -9.57 -11.49
CA SER A 60 -2.30 -8.86 -10.23
C SER A 60 -1.46 -7.59 -10.43
N ILE A 61 -0.65 -7.51 -11.51
CA ILE A 61 0.18 -6.34 -11.77
C ILE A 61 -0.64 -5.12 -12.20
N ASP A 62 -1.71 -5.33 -12.98
CA ASP A 62 -2.57 -4.26 -13.48
C ASP A 62 -3.29 -3.56 -12.32
N LEU A 63 -3.72 -4.32 -11.32
CA LEU A 63 -4.30 -3.77 -10.09
C LEU A 63 -3.27 -2.97 -9.30
N ALA A 64 -2.04 -3.47 -9.16
CA ALA A 64 -0.98 -2.76 -8.46
C ALA A 64 -0.67 -1.39 -9.11
N ILE A 65 -0.57 -1.36 -10.44
CA ILE A 65 -0.32 -0.14 -11.22
C ILE A 65 -1.51 0.83 -11.10
N THR A 66 -2.73 0.33 -11.22
CA THR A 66 -3.94 1.15 -11.10
C THR A 66 -4.01 1.83 -9.74
N LEU A 67 -3.75 1.10 -8.65
CA LEU A 67 -3.71 1.66 -7.30
C LEU A 67 -2.57 2.65 -7.11
N ALA A 68 -1.39 2.39 -7.68
CA ALA A 68 -0.27 3.33 -7.63
C ALA A 68 -0.60 4.66 -8.32
N LEU A 69 -1.25 4.60 -9.49
CA LEU A 69 -1.70 5.78 -10.23
C LEU A 69 -2.80 6.54 -9.50
N LEU A 70 -3.70 5.84 -8.81
CA LEU A 70 -4.79 6.45 -8.05
C LEU A 70 -4.32 7.05 -6.72
N GLY A 71 -3.25 6.52 -6.13
CA GLY A 71 -2.73 6.96 -4.83
C GLY A 71 -2.35 8.44 -4.79
N LEU A 72 -1.70 8.95 -5.84
CA LEU A 72 -1.29 10.35 -5.91
C LEU A 72 -2.47 11.33 -6.00
N PRO A 73 -3.39 11.25 -6.99
CA PRO A 73 -4.53 12.16 -7.07
C PRO A 73 -5.47 12.00 -5.86
N GLY A 74 -5.66 10.78 -5.33
CA GLY A 74 -6.44 10.56 -4.12
C GLY A 74 -5.84 11.28 -2.91
N SER A 75 -4.52 11.20 -2.74
CA SER A 75 -3.82 11.87 -1.64
C SER A 75 -3.89 13.40 -1.73
N LEU A 76 -3.76 13.95 -2.95
CA LEU A 76 -3.89 15.38 -3.18
C LEU A 76 -5.30 15.89 -2.92
N LEU A 77 -6.32 15.13 -3.29
CA LEU A 77 -7.71 15.50 -3.02
C LEU A 77 -7.96 15.65 -1.51
N VAL A 78 -7.47 14.69 -0.71
CA VAL A 78 -7.55 14.77 0.75
C VAL A 78 -6.75 15.96 1.29
N ALA A 79 -5.54 16.19 0.81
CA ALA A 79 -4.71 17.32 1.25
C ALA A 79 -5.37 18.67 0.97
N VAL A 80 -5.89 18.88 -0.25
CA VAL A 80 -6.63 20.09 -0.64
C VAL A 80 -7.90 20.26 0.18
N PHE A 81 -8.59 19.16 0.49
CA PHE A 81 -9.78 19.22 1.34
C PHE A 81 -9.44 19.70 2.74
N VAL A 82 -8.38 19.15 3.35
CA VAL A 82 -7.93 19.55 4.67
C VAL A 82 -7.47 21.02 4.68
N GLU A 83 -6.70 21.45 3.69
CA GLU A 83 -6.18 22.83 3.64
C GLU A 83 -7.27 23.89 3.46
N ARG A 84 -8.35 23.57 2.72
CA ARG A 84 -9.39 24.55 2.36
C ARG A 84 -10.62 24.55 3.26
N TRP A 85 -10.89 23.45 3.98
CA TRP A 85 -12.19 23.26 4.64
C TRP A 85 -12.11 22.84 6.12
N LEU A 86 -10.94 22.44 6.63
CA LEU A 86 -10.71 22.04 8.02
C LEU A 86 -9.71 22.95 8.71
#